data_AF-A0A4Q1CAB1-F1
#
_entry.id   AF-A0A4Q1CAB1-F1
#
_cell.length_a   1.000
_cell.length_b   1.000
_cell.length_c   1.000
_cell.angle_alpha   90.00
_cell.angle_beta   90.00
_cell.angle_gamma   90.00
#
_symmetry.space_group_name_H-M   'P 1'
#
loop_
_entity.id
_entity.type
_entity.pdbx_description
1 polymer ?
#
loop_
_entity_poly.entity_id
_entity_poly.type
_entity_poly.pdbx_seq_one_letter_code
_entity_poly.pdbx_strand_id
1 'polypeptide(L)'
;MKTIRLVLISLGLAGTLVGADAEPITAVPTPTNVVVQTTVSELASGYAAAVSQMSLKSLVIYFQGDGKIVSVRGIRSTKALGGVLLVTFSSGDMLAINAERIVLITDGTRSPQG
;
A
#
# COMPACT_ATOMS: atom_id res chain seq x y z
N MET A 1 -19.16 -46.57 -35.90
CA MET A 1 -19.12 -45.89 -37.20
C MET A 1 -17.68 -45.60 -37.57
N LYS A 2 -17.24 -46.15 -38.72
CA LYS A 2 -16.23 -45.66 -39.68
C LYS A 2 -14.92 -45.04 -39.12
N THR A 3 -13.79 -45.77 -39.20
CA THR A 3 -12.76 -45.72 -40.29
C THR A 3 -12.04 -44.37 -40.37
N ILE A 4 -10.74 -44.21 -40.58
CA ILE A 4 -9.68 -45.06 -41.13
C ILE A 4 -8.35 -44.33 -40.87
N ARG A 5 -7.28 -45.12 -40.74
CA ARG A 5 -5.87 -44.90 -41.10
C ARG A 5 -5.50 -43.55 -41.74
N LEU A 6 -4.30 -43.05 -41.45
CA LEU A 6 -3.09 -43.26 -42.27
C LEU A 6 -2.08 -42.14 -41.95
N VAL A 7 -0.89 -42.53 -41.50
CA VAL A 7 0.31 -41.68 -41.54
C VAL A 7 0.72 -41.52 -43.00
N LEU A 8 1.00 -40.30 -43.47
CA LEU A 8 1.94 -40.08 -44.57
C LEU A 8 2.48 -38.65 -44.63
N ILE A 9 3.80 -38.61 -44.66
CA ILE A 9 4.70 -37.51 -44.92
C ILE A 9 4.57 -37.10 -46.39
N SER A 10 4.60 -35.79 -46.68
CA SER A 10 4.92 -35.32 -48.03
C SER A 10 5.64 -33.96 -47.98
N LEU A 11 6.92 -34.03 -48.33
CA LEU A 11 7.78 -32.95 -48.81
C LEU A 11 7.09 -32.17 -49.95
N GLY A 12 7.21 -30.84 -49.94
CA GLY A 12 6.80 -29.96 -51.03
C GLY A 12 7.63 -28.68 -51.04
N LEU A 13 8.34 -28.47 -52.13
CA LEU A 13 9.46 -27.56 -52.34
C LEU A 13 9.00 -26.18 -52.88
N ALA A 14 9.74 -25.14 -52.51
CA ALA A 14 10.00 -23.89 -53.25
C ALA A 14 8.91 -22.82 -53.44
N GLY A 15 9.24 -21.62 -52.95
CA GLY A 15 9.08 -20.36 -53.70
C GLY A 15 7.96 -19.43 -53.23
N THR A 16 8.30 -18.37 -52.49
CA THR A 16 8.40 -17.00 -53.03
C THR A 16 8.75 -16.02 -51.91
N LEU A 17 9.76 -15.19 -52.18
CA LEU A 17 10.10 -14.01 -51.40
C LEU A 17 8.88 -13.07 -51.31
N VAL A 18 8.39 -12.83 -50.11
CA VAL A 18 7.68 -11.59 -49.76
C VAL A 18 8.35 -11.09 -48.48
N GLY A 19 9.12 -10.02 -48.62
CA GLY A 19 9.65 -9.29 -47.48
C GLY A 19 8.50 -8.80 -46.62
N ALA A 20 8.44 -9.31 -45.40
CA ALA A 20 7.78 -8.62 -44.31
C ALA A 20 8.92 -8.19 -43.40
N ASP A 21 9.28 -6.91 -43.49
CA ASP A 21 10.08 -6.22 -42.49
C ASP A 21 9.57 -6.60 -41.11
N ALA A 22 10.36 -7.41 -40.40
CA ALA A 22 10.12 -7.66 -38.98
C ALA A 22 10.46 -6.35 -38.26
N GLU A 23 9.46 -5.51 -38.04
CA GLU A 23 9.58 -4.39 -37.11
C GLU A 23 10.11 -4.93 -35.78
N PRO A 24 11.25 -4.41 -35.27
CA PRO A 24 11.71 -4.79 -33.95
C PRO A 24 10.65 -4.32 -32.95
N ILE A 25 9.99 -5.29 -32.31
CA ILE A 25 9.07 -5.04 -31.20
C ILE A 25 9.89 -4.34 -30.13
N THR A 26 9.82 -3.01 -30.11
CA THR A 26 10.56 -2.20 -29.17
C THR A 26 9.86 -2.42 -27.83
N ALA A 27 10.48 -3.23 -26.97
CA ALA A 27 9.92 -3.53 -25.66
C ALA A 27 9.65 -2.20 -24.94
N VAL A 28 8.38 -1.87 -24.76
CA VAL A 28 7.98 -0.69 -23.99
C VAL A 28 8.50 -0.92 -22.56
N PRO A 29 9.40 -0.06 -22.05
CA PRO A 29 9.94 -0.26 -20.71
C PRO A 29 8.79 -0.20 -19.71
N THR A 30 8.64 -1.25 -18.90
CA THR A 30 7.64 -1.31 -17.83
C THR A 30 7.93 -0.17 -16.86
N PRO A 31 6.95 0.71 -16.58
CA PRO A 31 7.17 1.81 -15.65
C PRO A 31 7.48 1.26 -14.26
N THR A 32 8.66 1.60 -13.73
CA THR A 32 9.02 1.34 -12.34
C THR A 32 8.47 2.47 -11.49
N ASN A 33 7.48 2.18 -10.64
CA ASN A 33 6.99 3.14 -9.66
C ASN A 33 8.04 3.31 -8.55
N VAL A 34 8.76 4.41 -8.57
CA VAL A 34 9.65 4.83 -7.48
C VAL A 34 8.82 5.65 -6.48
N VAL A 35 8.44 5.02 -5.37
CA VAL A 35 7.75 5.72 -4.27
C VAL A 35 8.80 6.46 -3.46
N VAL A 36 8.95 7.76 -3.69
CA VAL A 36 9.76 8.63 -2.85
C VAL A 36 9.00 8.86 -1.55
N GLN A 37 9.51 8.34 -0.44
CA GLN A 37 8.90 8.59 0.87
C GLN A 37 9.14 10.04 1.28
N THR A 38 8.06 10.75 1.59
CA THR A 38 8.15 12.07 2.21
C THR A 38 8.39 11.91 3.71
N THR A 39 8.97 12.93 4.34
CA THR A 39 9.20 12.99 5.81
C THR A 39 7.93 12.65 6.59
N VAL A 40 6.77 13.11 6.11
CA VAL A 40 5.46 12.84 6.72
C VAL A 40 5.06 11.36 6.61
N SER A 41 5.38 10.70 5.49
CA SER A 41 5.17 9.27 5.31
C SER A 41 6.02 8.44 6.26
N GLU A 42 7.26 8.87 6.50
CA GLU A 42 8.14 8.25 7.49
C GLU A 42 7.62 8.45 8.92
N LEU A 43 7.11 9.65 9.27
CA LEU A 43 6.45 9.90 10.55
C LEU A 43 5.27 8.95 10.78
N ALA A 44 4.36 8.86 9.80
CA ALA A 44 3.21 7.96 9.88
C ALA A 44 3.65 6.50 10.10
N SER A 45 4.68 6.07 9.38
CA SER A 45 5.25 4.72 9.48
C SER A 45 5.89 4.47 10.85
N GLY A 46 6.65 5.43 11.37
CA GLY A 46 7.23 5.40 12.70
C GLY A 46 6.18 5.32 13.80
N TYR A 47 5.09 6.09 13.69
CA TYR A 47 3.98 6.02 14.64
C TYR A 47 3.26 4.68 14.60
N ALA A 48 2.99 4.12 13.40
CA ALA A 48 2.38 2.80 13.28
C ALA A 48 3.26 1.70 13.90
N ALA A 49 4.58 1.77 13.68
CA ALA A 49 5.54 0.85 14.29
C ALA A 49 5.58 0.99 15.83
N ALA A 50 5.61 2.22 16.35
CA ALA A 50 5.59 2.48 17.79
C ALA A 50 4.31 1.95 18.44
N VAL A 51 3.15 2.20 17.83
CA VAL A 51 1.85 1.68 18.34
C VAL A 51 1.82 0.16 18.37
N SER A 52 2.44 -0.52 17.41
CA SER A 52 2.51 -1.99 17.37
C SER A 52 3.31 -2.59 18.53
N GLN A 53 4.15 -1.79 19.18
CA GLN A 53 4.92 -2.19 20.36
C GLN A 53 4.23 -1.82 21.70
N MET A 54 3.13 -1.06 21.63
CA MET A 54 2.38 -0.61 22.81
C MET A 54 1.18 -1.51 23.12
N SER A 55 0.71 -1.45 24.37
CA SER A 55 -0.54 -2.10 24.76
C SER A 55 -1.74 -1.32 24.23
N LEU A 56 -2.45 -1.91 23.25
CA LEU A 56 -3.61 -1.32 22.60
C LEU A 56 -4.77 -0.98 23.57
N LYS A 57 -4.89 -1.71 24.68
CA LYS A 57 -5.98 -1.54 25.66
C LYS A 57 -5.98 -0.15 26.30
N SER A 58 -4.82 0.45 26.47
CA SER A 58 -4.67 1.76 27.11
C SER A 58 -4.14 2.83 26.17
N LEU A 59 -4.03 2.54 24.87
CA LEU A 59 -3.46 3.47 23.91
C LEU A 59 -4.35 4.70 23.73
N VAL A 60 -3.73 5.87 23.83
CA VAL A 60 -4.33 7.18 23.56
C VAL A 60 -3.46 7.93 22.56
N ILE A 61 -4.08 8.43 21.50
CA ILE A 61 -3.42 9.31 20.53
C ILE A 61 -4.01 10.71 20.68
N TYR A 62 -3.16 11.69 20.90
CA TYR A 62 -3.49 13.11 20.92
C TYR A 62 -3.04 13.74 19.62
N PHE A 63 -3.95 14.47 18.96
CA PHE A 63 -3.66 15.19 17.73
C PHE A 63 -4.36 16.54 17.73
N GLN A 64 -3.83 17.48 16.96
CA GLN A 64 -4.47 18.77 16.76
C GLN A 64 -5.61 18.62 15.75
N GLY A 65 -6.83 19.01 16.10
CA GLY A 65 -8.01 19.07 15.25
C GLY A 65 -8.72 20.40 15.48
N ASP A 66 -9.07 21.13 14.41
CA ASP A 66 -9.80 22.42 14.49
C ASP A 66 -9.26 23.42 15.54
N GLY A 67 -7.93 23.52 15.63
CA GLY A 67 -7.25 24.43 16.57
C GLY A 67 -7.23 23.96 18.04
N LYS A 68 -7.72 22.76 18.34
CA LYS A 68 -7.72 22.16 19.69
C LYS A 68 -6.98 20.82 19.68
N ILE A 69 -6.55 20.37 20.85
CA ILE A 69 -6.02 19.02 21.02
C ILE A 69 -7.20 18.07 21.26
N VAL A 70 -7.34 17.08 20.38
CA VAL A 70 -8.34 16.02 20.47
C VAL A 70 -7.63 14.72 20.84
N SER A 71 -8.28 13.88 21.64
CA SER A 71 -7.75 12.58 22.02
C SER A 71 -8.64 11.46 21.51
N VAL A 72 -8.04 10.39 21.01
CA VAL A 72 -8.76 9.17 20.59
C VAL A 72 -8.28 7.97 21.39
N ARG A 73 -9.23 7.09 21.73
CA ARG A 73 -9.05 5.89 22.57
C ARG A 73 -9.76 4.70 21.94
N GLY A 74 -9.59 3.51 22.51
CA GLY A 74 -10.27 2.30 22.04
C GLY A 74 -9.71 1.79 20.71
N ILE A 75 -8.42 2.05 20.47
CA ILE A 75 -7.72 1.75 19.24
C ILE A 75 -7.48 0.24 19.16
N ARG A 76 -7.89 -0.37 18.05
CA ARG A 76 -7.68 -1.79 17.76
C ARG A 76 -6.44 -2.02 16.92
N SER A 77 -6.19 -1.15 15.95
CA SER A 77 -5.01 -1.23 15.08
C SER A 77 -4.71 0.13 14.47
N THR A 78 -3.46 0.32 14.04
CA THR A 78 -3.05 1.48 13.25
C THR A 78 -2.30 1.03 12.00
N LYS A 79 -2.40 1.83 10.93
CA LYS A 79 -1.70 1.60 9.68
C LYS A 79 -1.24 2.92 9.10
N ALA A 80 0.00 3.00 8.63
CA ALA A 80 0.50 4.16 7.91
C ALA A 80 0.05 4.12 6.44
N LEU A 81 -0.47 5.24 5.95
CA LEU A 81 -0.88 5.44 4.56
C LEU A 81 -0.45 6.83 4.08
N GLY A 82 0.71 6.92 3.43
CA GLY A 82 1.14 8.11 2.70
C GLY A 82 1.17 9.41 3.51
N GLY A 83 1.54 9.34 4.80
CA GLY A 83 1.58 10.49 5.70
C GLY A 83 0.40 10.62 6.66
N VAL A 84 -0.58 9.71 6.55
CA VAL A 84 -1.70 9.60 7.48
C VAL A 84 -1.53 8.33 8.31
N LEU A 85 -1.81 8.43 9.61
CA LEU A 85 -2.03 7.29 10.47
C LEU A 85 -3.52 6.93 10.43
N LEU A 86 -3.86 5.84 9.77
CA LEU A 86 -5.19 5.27 9.80
C LEU A 86 -5.37 4.49 11.10
N VAL A 87 -6.33 4.91 11.91
CA VAL A 87 -6.66 4.32 13.20
C VAL A 87 -7.97 3.57 13.06
N THR A 88 -7.96 2.27 13.35
CA THR A 88 -9.18 1.46 13.42
C THR A 88 -9.56 1.28 14.88
N PHE A 89 -10.80 1.59 15.22
CA PHE A 89 -11.34 1.44 16.56
C PHE A 89 -11.89 0.05 16.81
N SER A 90 -12.08 -0.29 18.08
CA SER A 90 -12.71 -1.54 18.49
C SER A 90 -14.17 -1.65 18.03
N SER A 91 -14.85 -0.53 17.80
CA SER A 91 -16.19 -0.46 17.20
C SER A 91 -16.21 -0.82 15.71
N GLY A 92 -15.06 -0.84 15.04
CA GLY A 92 -14.93 -1.02 13.59
C GLY A 92 -14.84 0.29 12.81
N ASP A 93 -15.06 1.44 13.46
CA ASP A 93 -14.89 2.74 12.84
C ASP A 93 -13.42 3.01 12.49
N MET A 94 -13.20 3.86 11.49
CA MET A 94 -11.86 4.25 11.05
C MET A 94 -11.71 5.77 11.08
N LEU A 95 -10.57 6.23 11.57
CA LEU A 95 -10.19 7.65 11.57
C LEU A 95 -8.82 7.82 10.92
N ALA A 96 -8.76 8.71 9.94
CA ALA A 96 -7.53 9.15 9.32
C ALA A 96 -6.96 10.35 10.08
N ILE A 97 -5.75 10.23 10.63
CA ILE A 97 -5.05 11.31 11.34
C ILE A 97 -3.81 11.69 10.56
N ASN A 98 -3.68 12.95 10.14
CA ASN A 98 -2.41 13.44 9.55
C ASN A 98 -1.29 13.30 10.59
N ALA A 99 -0.20 12.62 10.22
CA ALA A 99 0.92 12.35 11.12
C ALA A 99 1.59 13.63 11.67
N GLU A 100 1.64 14.72 10.91
CA GLU A 100 2.21 16.00 11.38
C GLU A 100 1.40 16.64 12.50
N ARG A 101 0.12 16.30 12.60
CA ARG A 101 -0.78 16.86 13.62
C ARG A 101 -0.80 16.01 14.89
N ILE A 102 -0.11 14.87 14.92
CA ILE A 102 -0.01 14.03 16.11
C ILE A 102 0.94 14.72 17.09
N VAL A 103 0.43 14.97 18.29
CA VAL A 103 1.17 15.65 19.36
C VAL A 103 1.80 14.63 20.29
N LEU A 104 1.07 13.57 20.62
CA LEU A 104 1.51 12.56 21.59
C LEU A 104 0.81 11.21 21.36
N ILE A 105 1.57 10.13 21.50
CA ILE A 105 1.05 8.76 21.59
C ILE A 105 1.49 8.19 22.94
N THR A 106 0.54 7.70 23.74
CA THR A 106 0.79 7.30 25.13
C THR A 106 -0.15 6.17 25.57
N ASP A 107 0.17 5.53 26.68
CA ASP A 107 -0.64 4.51 27.36
C ASP A 107 -1.75 5.11 28.25
N GLY A 108 -2.06 6.39 28.05
CA GLY A 108 -3.11 7.11 28.77
C GLY A 108 -2.69 7.62 30.15
N THR A 109 -1.45 7.36 30.60
CA THR A 109 -0.93 7.87 31.87
C THR A 109 -0.45 9.32 31.78
N ARG A 110 -0.25 9.83 30.56
CA ARG A 110 0.22 11.19 30.29
C ARG A 110 -0.73 11.92 29.36
N SER A 111 -0.96 13.20 29.63
CA SER A 111 -1.65 14.13 28.72
C SER A 111 -0.68 15.22 28.29
N PRO A 112 -0.80 15.75 27.06
CA PRO A 112 -0.02 16.91 26.65
C PRO A 112 -0.37 18.09 27.58
N GLN A 113 0.64 18.72 28.17
CA GLN A 113 0.46 20.00 28.86
C GLN A 113 0.37 21.08 27.79
N GLY A 114 -0.78 21.75 27.72
CA GLY A 114 -1.01 22.88 26.83
C GLY A 114 -0.31 24.13 27.29
#